data_AF-A0A0D2NN80-F1
#
_entry.id   AF-A0A0D2NN80-F1
#
_cell.length_a   1.000
_cell.length_b   1.000
_cell.length_c   1.000
_cell.angle_alpha   90.00
_cell.angle_beta   90.00
_cell.angle_gamma   90.00
#
_symmetry.space_group_name_H-M   'P 1'
#
loop_
_entity.id
_entity.type
_entity.pdbx_description
1 polymer ?
#
loop_
_entity_poly.entity_id
_entity_poly.type
_entity_poly.pdbx_seq_one_letter_code
_entity_poly.pdbx_strand_id
1 'polypeptide(L)'
;MWQSGKADWKLLRVGVVELTNDVFVARLFFGDRVTGQPVWDCDCRPSDATFLAMKSGAPIYVHKRVWDEAATRLRDTHAFEYIKQLHSQSAKEEAKKGAASSSTSGTATPSATPVAAGVAELPDSSLLLPISLLLRDMEVAIADEDYVTAAQIRDHPWMRLHADIEMHKGIGAYDRAKELFVQLKLRIEADTTQAVISGNSQSLEARIISRARAEKQREAALRAMKTFRVVDHPPMKLPGRQKMGEPSQRTDGREQQRS
;
A
#
# COMPACT_ATOMS: atom_id res chain seq x y z
N MET A 1 -53.19 8.90 -10.61
CA MET A 1 -53.90 7.62 -10.41
C MET A 1 -53.05 6.53 -11.06
N TRP A 2 -52.26 5.79 -10.29
CA TRP A 2 -51.38 4.74 -10.83
C TRP A 2 -52.26 3.52 -11.11
N GLN A 3 -52.60 3.28 -12.39
CA GLN A 3 -53.33 2.06 -12.75
C GLN A 3 -52.40 0.86 -12.51
N SER A 4 -52.80 -0.02 -11.58
CA SER A 4 -52.12 -1.28 -11.26
C SER A 4 -52.34 -2.31 -12.36
N GLY A 5 -51.91 -1.97 -13.58
CA GLY A 5 -51.71 -2.97 -14.62
C GLY A 5 -50.57 -3.88 -14.18
N LYS A 6 -50.79 -5.20 -14.22
CA LYS A 6 -49.79 -6.25 -13.91
C LYS A 6 -48.67 -6.30 -14.95
N ALA A 7 -48.08 -5.17 -15.30
CA ALA A 7 -46.95 -5.15 -16.22
C ALA A 7 -45.68 -5.47 -15.41
N ASP A 8 -45.04 -6.59 -15.73
CA ASP A 8 -43.77 -7.02 -15.13
C ASP A 8 -42.62 -6.12 -15.62
N TRP A 9 -42.53 -4.92 -15.08
CA TRP A 9 -41.45 -4.00 -15.40
C TRP A 9 -40.16 -4.45 -14.74
N LYS A 10 -39.09 -4.50 -15.53
CA LYS A 10 -37.74 -4.83 -15.07
C LYS A 10 -36.79 -3.68 -15.37
N LEU A 11 -35.73 -3.60 -14.57
CA LEU A 11 -34.62 -2.69 -14.84
C LEU A 11 -33.92 -3.17 -16.12
N LEU A 12 -33.98 -2.38 -17.18
CA LEU A 12 -33.38 -2.70 -18.47
C LEU A 12 -31.93 -2.27 -18.54
N ARG A 13 -31.63 -1.05 -18.06
CA ARG A 13 -30.28 -0.49 -18.04
C ARG A 13 -30.19 0.66 -17.06
N VAL A 14 -28.96 1.04 -16.75
CA VAL A 14 -28.61 2.21 -15.94
C VAL A 14 -27.72 3.12 -16.77
N GLY A 15 -27.90 4.44 -16.64
CA GLY A 15 -27.06 5.43 -17.32
C GLY A 15 -26.55 6.50 -16.35
N VAL A 16 -25.24 6.78 -16.34
CA VAL A 16 -24.70 8.02 -15.77
C VAL A 16 -24.82 9.10 -16.85
N VAL A 17 -25.77 10.01 -16.69
CA VAL A 17 -26.25 10.88 -17.78
C VAL A 17 -25.63 12.27 -17.78
N GLU A 18 -25.33 12.80 -16.60
CA GLU A 18 -24.92 14.19 -16.42
C GLU A 18 -23.89 14.33 -15.29
N LEU A 19 -23.05 15.34 -15.41
CA LEU A 19 -22.09 15.80 -14.41
C LEU A 19 -22.29 17.31 -14.28
N THR A 20 -22.63 17.79 -13.08
CA THR A 20 -22.85 19.22 -12.84
C THR A 20 -22.36 19.58 -11.46
N ASN A 21 -21.51 20.61 -11.36
CA ASN A 21 -20.88 21.03 -10.10
C ASN A 21 -20.19 19.87 -9.37
N ASP A 22 -19.44 19.04 -10.11
CA ASP A 22 -18.78 17.83 -9.60
C ASP A 22 -19.73 16.76 -9.01
N VAL A 23 -21.04 16.87 -9.29
CA VAL A 23 -22.05 15.88 -8.88
C VAL A 23 -22.51 15.09 -10.10
N PHE A 24 -22.27 13.78 -10.08
CA PHE A 24 -22.77 12.85 -11.07
C PHE A 24 -24.26 12.55 -10.85
N VAL A 25 -25.04 12.58 -11.93
CA VAL A 25 -26.46 12.22 -11.94
C VAL A 25 -26.65 10.94 -12.76
N ALA A 26 -27.38 9.97 -12.21
CA ALA A 26 -27.69 8.71 -12.86
C ALA A 26 -29.20 8.55 -13.09
N ARG A 27 -29.57 7.79 -14.11
CA ARG A 27 -30.96 7.42 -14.42
C ARG A 27 -31.10 5.91 -14.52
N LEU A 28 -32.17 5.39 -13.93
CA LEU A 28 -32.62 4.01 -14.07
C LEU A 28 -33.65 3.95 -15.20
N PHE A 29 -33.54 2.97 -16.10
CA PHE A 29 -34.50 2.78 -17.18
C PHE A 29 -35.24 1.45 -16.98
N PHE A 30 -36.54 1.53 -16.68
CA PHE A 30 -37.43 0.39 -16.51
C PHE A 30 -38.28 0.19 -17.76
N GLY A 31 -38.57 -1.06 -18.08
CA GLY A 31 -39.44 -1.37 -19.22
C GLY A 31 -39.68 -2.86 -19.37
N ASP A 32 -40.23 -3.21 -20.52
CA ASP A 32 -40.52 -4.60 -20.86
C ASP A 32 -39.25 -5.30 -21.36
N ARG A 33 -38.99 -6.48 -20.81
CA ARG A 33 -37.82 -7.31 -21.14
C ARG A 33 -37.87 -7.83 -22.58
N VAL A 34 -39.07 -8.05 -23.13
CA VAL A 34 -39.22 -8.63 -24.48
C VAL A 34 -38.91 -7.58 -25.54
N THR A 35 -39.49 -6.39 -25.41
CA THR A 35 -39.24 -5.28 -26.35
C THR A 35 -37.93 -4.55 -26.10
N GLY A 36 -37.40 -4.57 -24.88
CA GLY A 36 -36.22 -3.82 -24.48
C GLY A 36 -36.41 -2.29 -24.50
N GLN A 37 -37.66 -1.82 -24.64
CA GLN A 37 -37.99 -0.40 -24.70
C GLN A 37 -38.19 0.15 -23.30
N PRO A 38 -37.51 1.27 -22.93
CA PRO A 38 -37.75 1.93 -21.67
C PRO A 38 -39.15 2.54 -21.67
N VAL A 39 -39.97 2.17 -20.70
CA VAL A 39 -41.33 2.69 -20.49
C VAL A 39 -41.32 3.80 -19.42
N TRP A 40 -40.41 3.68 -18.45
CA TRP A 40 -40.28 4.62 -17.35
C TRP A 40 -38.81 4.79 -16.98
N ASP A 41 -38.44 5.99 -16.57
CA ASP A 41 -37.13 6.29 -16.04
C ASP A 41 -37.19 7.14 -14.77
N CYS A 42 -36.16 6.99 -13.94
CA CYS A 42 -36.08 7.61 -12.62
C CYS A 42 -34.69 8.17 -12.36
N ASP A 43 -34.64 9.40 -11.86
CA ASP A 43 -33.40 10.02 -11.39
C ASP A 43 -32.94 9.38 -10.09
N CYS A 44 -31.65 9.09 -9.99
CA CYS A 44 -31.04 8.46 -8.83
C CYS A 44 -29.57 8.85 -8.68
N ARG A 45 -28.98 8.51 -7.54
CA ARG A 45 -27.53 8.68 -7.33
C ARG A 45 -26.77 7.54 -8.01
N PRO A 46 -25.55 7.78 -8.53
CA PRO A 46 -24.75 6.73 -9.17
C PRO A 46 -24.49 5.49 -8.30
N SER A 47 -24.34 5.66 -6.99
CA SER A 47 -24.16 4.55 -6.04
C SER A 47 -25.35 3.59 -6.03
N ASP A 48 -26.56 4.15 -5.96
CA ASP A 48 -27.81 3.38 -5.94
C ASP A 48 -28.02 2.70 -7.30
N ALA A 49 -27.70 3.42 -8.38
CA ALA A 49 -27.80 2.93 -9.74
C ALA A 49 -26.87 1.73 -10.01
N THR A 50 -25.61 1.84 -9.60
CA THR A 50 -24.61 0.78 -9.75
C THR A 50 -24.98 -0.45 -8.92
N PHE A 51 -25.45 -0.25 -7.68
CA PHE A 51 -25.92 -1.34 -6.83
C PHE A 51 -27.09 -2.11 -7.47
N LEU A 52 -28.10 -1.42 -7.99
CA LEU A 52 -29.24 -2.04 -8.63
C LEU A 52 -28.87 -2.73 -9.95
N ALA A 53 -27.95 -2.15 -10.73
CA ALA A 53 -27.42 -2.78 -11.94
C ALA A 53 -26.73 -4.11 -11.64
N MET A 54 -25.84 -4.14 -10.64
CA MET A 54 -25.17 -5.38 -10.20
C MET A 54 -26.16 -6.43 -9.71
N LYS A 55 -27.16 -6.02 -8.91
CA LYS A 55 -28.15 -6.94 -8.35
C LYS A 55 -29.07 -7.55 -9.41
N SER A 56 -29.36 -6.80 -10.48
CA SER A 56 -30.28 -7.23 -11.54
C SER A 56 -29.58 -7.81 -12.77
N GLY A 57 -28.26 -7.64 -12.89
CA GLY A 57 -27.50 -7.96 -14.10
C GLY A 57 -27.76 -6.99 -15.25
N ALA A 58 -28.30 -5.80 -14.97
CA ALA A 58 -28.55 -4.78 -15.99
C ALA A 58 -27.24 -4.08 -16.40
N PRO A 59 -27.04 -3.77 -17.70
CA PRO A 59 -25.87 -3.06 -18.18
C PRO A 59 -25.83 -1.60 -17.67
N ILE A 60 -24.62 -1.13 -17.41
CA ILE A 60 -24.32 0.25 -17.02
C ILE A 60 -23.75 0.98 -18.24
N TYR A 61 -24.33 2.12 -18.57
CA TYR A 61 -23.86 3.02 -19.61
C TYR A 61 -23.40 4.35 -18.99
N VAL A 62 -22.45 5.00 -19.65
CA VAL A 62 -22.01 6.35 -19.31
C VAL A 62 -22.24 7.22 -20.52
N HIS A 63 -22.88 8.37 -20.33
CA HIS A 63 -23.11 9.32 -21.41
C HIS A 63 -21.76 9.85 -21.91
N LYS A 64 -21.60 9.95 -23.24
CA LYS A 64 -20.31 10.29 -23.86
C LYS A 64 -19.70 11.58 -23.31
N ARG A 65 -20.53 12.61 -23.07
CA ARG A 65 -20.04 13.88 -22.49
C ARG A 65 -19.42 13.70 -21.11
N VAL A 66 -20.10 12.94 -20.24
CA VAL A 66 -19.60 12.62 -18.88
C VAL A 66 -18.33 11.80 -18.96
N TRP A 67 -18.27 10.86 -19.89
CA TRP A 67 -17.06 10.06 -20.14
C TRP A 67 -15.89 10.95 -20.60
N ASP A 68 -16.10 11.78 -21.62
CA ASP A 68 -15.04 12.63 -22.18
C ASP A 68 -14.53 13.65 -21.14
N GLU A 69 -15.39 14.12 -20.23
CA GLU A 69 -15.04 15.09 -19.18
C GLU A 69 -14.35 14.47 -17.97
N ALA A 70 -14.84 13.33 -17.47
CA ALA A 70 -14.42 12.78 -16.19
C ALA A 70 -13.60 11.47 -16.29
N ALA A 71 -13.54 10.82 -17.45
CA ALA A 71 -12.79 9.57 -17.57
C ALA A 71 -11.28 9.85 -17.51
N THR A 72 -10.63 9.26 -16.52
CA THR A 72 -9.17 9.21 -16.42
C THR A 72 -8.66 7.87 -16.91
N ARG A 73 -7.56 7.89 -17.68
CA ARG A 73 -6.89 6.65 -18.07
C ARG A 73 -6.29 6.03 -16.81
N LEU A 74 -6.49 4.73 -16.62
CA LEU A 74 -5.94 4.03 -15.44
C LEU A 74 -4.45 4.32 -15.25
N ARG A 75 -3.65 4.30 -16.33
CA ARG A 75 -2.19 4.55 -16.27
C ARG A 75 -1.81 5.91 -15.66
N ASP A 76 -2.70 6.90 -15.77
CA ASP A 76 -2.48 8.26 -15.32
C ASP A 76 -2.99 8.46 -13.88
N THR A 77 -3.56 7.42 -13.28
CA THR A 77 -4.04 7.42 -11.89
C THR A 77 -3.11 6.62 -10.99
N HIS A 78 -2.91 7.08 -9.75
CA HIS A 78 -2.18 6.34 -8.72
C HIS A 78 -2.78 4.95 -8.43
N ALA A 79 -4.05 4.73 -8.79
CA ALA A 79 -4.69 3.41 -8.74
C ALA A 79 -3.95 2.37 -9.60
N PHE A 80 -3.33 2.76 -10.72
CA PHE A 80 -2.55 1.85 -11.54
C PHE A 80 -1.25 1.42 -10.86
N GLU A 81 -0.57 2.31 -10.13
CA GLU A 81 0.59 1.93 -9.33
C GLU A 81 0.21 0.94 -8.23
N TYR A 82 -0.94 1.17 -7.57
CA TYR A 82 -1.47 0.28 -6.55
C TYR A 82 -1.83 -1.12 -7.10
N ILE A 83 -2.55 -1.19 -8.23
CA ILE A 83 -2.87 -2.47 -8.89
C ILE A 83 -1.59 -3.20 -9.34
N LYS A 84 -0.61 -2.45 -9.87
CA LYS A 84 0.68 -3.00 -10.26
C LYS A 84 1.44 -3.58 -9.06
N GLN A 85 1.38 -2.91 -7.90
CA GLN A 85 1.96 -3.42 -6.66
C GLN A 85 1.27 -4.72 -6.21
N LEU A 86 -0.06 -4.78 -6.19
CA LEU A 86 -0.81 -6.00 -5.83
C LEU A 86 -0.47 -7.19 -6.74
N HIS A 87 -0.41 -6.97 -8.06
CA HIS A 87 -0.02 -8.01 -9.00
C HIS A 87 1.43 -8.47 -8.80
N SER A 88 2.34 -7.53 -8.49
CA SER A 88 3.74 -7.87 -8.22
C SER A 88 3.96 -8.65 -6.91
N GLN A 89 3.09 -8.46 -5.91
CA GLN A 89 3.11 -9.23 -4.66
C GLN A 89 2.60 -10.64 -4.87
N SER A 90 1.48 -10.79 -5.59
CA SER A 90 0.88 -12.09 -5.92
C SER A 90 1.85 -12.98 -6.72
N ALA A 91 2.53 -12.41 -7.72
CA ALA A 91 3.54 -13.13 -8.51
C ALA A 91 4.77 -13.58 -7.69
N LYS A 92 5.15 -12.81 -6.66
CA LYS A 92 6.27 -13.18 -5.77
C LYS A 92 5.90 -14.29 -4.79
N GLU A 93 4.65 -14.38 -4.37
CA GLU A 93 4.18 -15.46 -3.49
C GLU A 93 4.10 -16.80 -4.23
N GLU A 94 3.68 -16.81 -5.49
CA GLU A 94 3.69 -18.02 -6.32
C GLU A 94 5.11 -18.49 -6.65
N ALA A 95 6.04 -17.56 -6.94
CA ALA A 95 7.44 -17.90 -7.17
C ALA A 95 8.15 -18.47 -5.91
N LYS A 96 7.78 -18.00 -4.72
CA LYS A 96 8.33 -18.55 -3.46
C LYS A 96 7.83 -19.97 -3.14
N LYS A 97 6.63 -20.36 -3.59
CA LYS A 97 6.16 -21.75 -3.45
C LYS A 97 6.82 -22.71 -4.44
N GLY A 98 7.36 -22.23 -5.56
CA GLY A 98 8.09 -23.05 -6.54
C GLY A 98 9.59 -23.20 -6.30
N ALA A 99 10.23 -22.30 -5.53
CA ALA A 99 11.70 -22.21 -5.45
C ALA A 99 12.34 -22.79 -4.17
N ALA A 100 11.58 -23.49 -3.31
CA ALA A 100 12.12 -24.12 -2.10
C ALA A 100 12.93 -25.41 -2.36
N SER A 101 13.34 -25.67 -3.61
CA SER A 101 14.16 -26.84 -3.96
C SER A 101 15.28 -26.53 -4.97
N SER A 102 16.16 -25.55 -4.71
CA SER A 102 17.56 -25.62 -5.17
C SER A 102 18.38 -24.37 -4.84
N SER A 103 19.39 -24.56 -3.99
CA SER A 103 20.77 -24.07 -4.09
C SER A 103 21.11 -22.56 -4.25
N THR A 104 21.79 -22.06 -3.22
CA THR A 104 23.20 -21.55 -3.20
C THR A 104 23.64 -20.36 -4.08
N SER A 105 24.07 -19.31 -3.37
CA SER A 105 25.17 -18.35 -3.63
C SER A 105 25.19 -17.55 -4.94
N GLY A 106 25.03 -16.23 -4.82
CA GLY A 106 25.41 -15.26 -5.84
C GLY A 106 25.37 -13.82 -5.31
N THR A 107 26.54 -13.29 -5.00
CA THR A 107 26.81 -11.90 -4.59
C THR A 107 26.61 -10.94 -5.77
N ALA A 108 25.76 -9.92 -5.62
CA ALA A 108 25.77 -8.76 -6.53
C ALA A 108 25.24 -7.48 -5.87
N THR A 109 26.08 -6.45 -5.99
CA THR A 109 25.98 -5.04 -5.60
C THR A 109 24.83 -4.29 -6.32
N PRO A 110 24.09 -3.38 -5.68
CA PRO A 110 23.24 -2.44 -6.42
C PRO A 110 23.95 -1.11 -6.69
N SER A 111 23.87 -0.74 -7.97
CA SER A 111 24.36 0.49 -8.60
C SER A 111 23.37 1.65 -8.41
N ALA A 112 23.90 2.86 -8.61
CA ALA A 112 23.35 4.16 -8.27
C ALA A 112 22.00 4.53 -8.93
N THR A 113 21.15 5.19 -8.15
CA THR A 113 19.90 5.85 -8.55
C THR A 113 20.20 7.30 -8.97
N PRO A 114 19.61 7.82 -10.07
CA PRO A 114 19.72 9.22 -10.45
C PRO A 114 18.82 10.11 -9.57
N VAL A 115 19.37 11.27 -9.21
CA VAL A 115 18.77 12.32 -8.37
C VAL A 115 17.75 13.11 -9.19
N ALA A 116 16.46 12.92 -8.93
CA ALA A 116 15.39 13.82 -9.36
C ALA A 116 15.13 14.85 -8.26
N ALA A 117 15.19 16.12 -8.63
CA ALA A 117 15.10 17.25 -7.71
C ALA A 117 13.67 17.43 -7.16
N GLY A 118 13.53 17.26 -5.84
CA GLY A 118 12.96 18.32 -5.00
C GLY A 118 11.44 18.41 -4.86
N VAL A 119 10.69 17.31 -4.96
CA VAL A 119 9.43 17.23 -4.19
C VAL A 119 9.85 16.77 -2.80
N ALA A 120 9.71 17.62 -1.79
CA ALA A 120 10.00 17.27 -0.41
C ALA A 120 9.00 16.20 0.04
N GLU A 121 9.33 14.94 -0.25
CA GLU A 121 8.50 13.78 0.04
C GLU A 121 8.26 13.74 1.55
N LEU A 122 6.99 13.82 1.93
CA LEU A 122 6.60 13.77 3.33
C LEU A 122 7.02 12.42 3.92
N PRO A 123 7.68 12.41 5.10
CA PRO A 123 8.04 11.16 5.74
C PRO A 123 6.77 10.32 5.97
N ASP A 124 6.87 9.04 5.66
CA ASP A 124 5.75 8.12 5.84
C ASP A 124 5.43 7.97 7.34
N SER A 125 4.16 8.19 7.69
CA SER A 125 3.65 8.07 9.05
C SER A 125 3.68 6.64 9.56
N SER A 126 3.68 5.66 8.66
CA SER A 126 3.85 4.25 9.00
C SER A 126 5.21 3.94 9.64
N LEU A 127 6.22 4.81 9.42
CA LEU A 127 7.57 4.66 9.98
C LEU A 127 7.66 5.03 11.47
N LEU A 128 6.61 5.64 12.03
CA LEU A 128 6.54 5.87 13.46
C LEU A 128 6.28 4.52 14.15
N LEU A 129 7.27 4.04 14.93
CA LEU A 129 7.18 2.75 15.64
C LEU A 129 5.85 2.49 16.37
N PRO A 130 5.22 3.47 17.04
CA PRO A 130 3.93 3.23 17.69
C PRO A 130 2.79 2.94 16.70
N ILE A 131 2.82 3.56 15.52
CA ILE A 131 1.84 3.31 14.45
C ILE A 131 2.08 1.95 13.82
N SER A 132 3.33 1.59 13.51
CA SER A 132 3.62 0.28 12.92
C SER A 132 3.24 -0.88 13.85
N LEU A 133 3.42 -0.70 15.17
CA LEU A 133 2.93 -1.65 16.17
C LEU A 133 1.41 -1.75 16.20
N LEU A 134 0.69 -0.62 16.14
CA LEU A 134 -0.77 -0.62 16.08
C LEU A 134 -1.29 -1.32 14.82
N LEU A 135 -0.70 -1.05 13.66
CA LEU A 135 -1.04 -1.72 12.40
C LEU A 135 -0.84 -3.24 12.51
N ARG A 136 0.31 -3.66 13.03
CA ARG A 136 0.62 -5.08 13.25
C ARG A 136 -0.35 -5.73 14.24
N ASP A 137 -0.69 -5.06 15.34
CA ASP A 137 -1.59 -5.59 16.36
C ASP A 137 -3.04 -5.67 15.83
N MET A 138 -3.44 -4.74 14.97
CA MET A 138 -4.71 -4.81 14.25
C MET A 138 -4.76 -6.00 13.29
N GLU A 139 -3.69 -6.24 12.51
CA GLU A 139 -3.59 -7.39 11.61
C GLU A 139 -3.68 -8.72 12.37
N VAL A 140 -2.98 -8.83 13.50
CA VAL A 140 -3.05 -10.02 14.38
C VAL A 140 -4.46 -10.20 14.92
N ALA A 141 -5.10 -9.14 15.44
CA ALA A 141 -6.46 -9.22 15.94
C ALA A 141 -7.47 -9.65 14.86
N ILE A 142 -7.31 -9.18 13.63
CA ILE A 142 -8.14 -9.61 12.49
C ILE A 142 -7.90 -11.09 12.16
N ALA A 143 -6.64 -11.53 12.16
CA ALA A 143 -6.28 -12.93 11.88
C ALA A 143 -6.80 -13.90 12.94
N ASP A 144 -6.85 -13.46 14.21
CA ASP A 144 -7.39 -14.22 15.34
C ASP A 144 -8.92 -14.08 15.48
N GLU A 145 -9.59 -13.41 14.54
CA GLU A 145 -11.03 -13.11 14.55
C GLU A 145 -11.50 -12.31 15.79
N ASP A 146 -10.59 -11.61 16.49
CA ASP A 146 -10.91 -10.70 17.58
C ASP A 146 -11.25 -9.30 17.04
N TYR A 147 -12.45 -9.20 16.47
CA TYR A 147 -12.96 -7.97 15.88
C TYR A 147 -13.19 -6.85 16.92
N VAL A 148 -13.33 -7.19 18.21
CA VAL A 148 -13.50 -6.20 19.27
C VAL A 148 -12.20 -5.44 19.49
N THR A 149 -11.09 -6.16 19.64
CA THR A 149 -9.76 -5.56 19.76
C THR A 149 -9.38 -4.81 18.50
N ALA A 150 -9.66 -5.38 17.32
CA ALA A 150 -9.39 -4.70 16.04
C ALA A 150 -10.16 -3.37 15.93
N ALA A 151 -11.42 -3.32 16.36
CA ALA A 151 -12.22 -2.09 16.37
C ALA A 151 -11.65 -1.05 17.34
N GLN A 152 -11.22 -1.45 18.54
CA GLN A 152 -10.58 -0.55 19.51
C GLN A 152 -9.27 0.04 18.95
N ILE A 153 -8.46 -0.77 18.28
CA ILE A 153 -7.21 -0.32 17.64
C ILE A 153 -7.52 0.65 16.50
N ARG A 154 -8.49 0.33 15.64
CA ARG A 154 -8.93 1.20 14.55
C ARG A 154 -9.41 2.57 15.06
N ASP A 155 -10.15 2.56 16.16
CA ASP A 155 -10.73 3.76 16.75
C ASP A 155 -9.75 4.55 17.63
N HIS A 156 -8.50 4.05 17.78
CA HIS A 156 -7.44 4.71 18.54
C HIS A 156 -7.11 6.11 17.97
N PRO A 157 -6.87 7.12 18.82
CA PRO A 157 -6.62 8.50 18.36
C PRO A 157 -5.44 8.62 17.38
N TRP A 158 -4.37 7.86 17.59
CA TRP A 158 -3.21 7.86 16.69
C TRP A 158 -3.53 7.20 15.33
N MET A 159 -4.37 6.17 15.31
CA MET A 159 -4.80 5.50 14.08
C MET A 159 -5.73 6.38 13.23
N ARG A 160 -6.61 7.15 13.89
CA ARG A 160 -7.45 8.14 13.19
C ARG A 160 -6.61 9.22 12.51
N LEU A 161 -5.66 9.81 13.24
CA LEU A 161 -4.73 10.80 12.67
C LEU A 161 -3.90 10.20 11.52
N HIS A 162 -3.45 8.96 11.65
CA HIS A 162 -2.76 8.25 10.58
C HIS A 162 -3.64 8.10 9.32
N ALA A 163 -4.90 7.67 9.48
CA ALA A 163 -5.84 7.55 8.38
C ALA A 163 -6.13 8.90 7.71
N ASP A 164 -6.27 9.97 8.49
CA ASP A 164 -6.46 11.33 7.97
C ASP A 164 -5.23 11.81 7.17
N ILE A 165 -4.00 11.51 7.64
CA ILE A 165 -2.76 11.81 6.91
C ILE A 165 -2.75 11.11 5.55
N GLU A 166 -3.04 9.81 5.51
CA GLU A 166 -3.06 9.04 4.26
C GLU A 166 -4.16 9.51 3.31
N MET A 167 -5.34 9.85 3.84
CA MET A 167 -6.42 10.45 3.05
C MET A 167 -5.98 11.77 2.41
N HIS A 168 -5.36 12.68 3.16
CA HIS A 168 -4.90 13.96 2.63
C HIS A 168 -3.74 13.80 1.63
N LYS A 169 -2.84 12.84 1.83
CA LYS A 169 -1.82 12.47 0.83
C LYS A 169 -2.47 11.98 -0.47
N GLY A 170 -3.50 11.14 -0.38
CA GLY A 170 -4.21 10.62 -1.54
C GLY A 170 -4.95 11.69 -2.37
N ILE A 171 -5.42 12.76 -1.71
CA ILE A 171 -6.06 13.91 -2.37
C ILE A 171 -5.02 14.94 -2.89
N GLY A 172 -3.73 14.76 -2.57
CA GLY A 172 -2.66 15.70 -2.92
C GLY A 172 -2.57 16.94 -2.01
N ALA A 173 -3.29 16.94 -0.88
CA ALA A 173 -3.27 18.02 0.11
C ALA A 173 -2.09 17.87 1.09
N TYR A 174 -0.85 17.93 0.55
CA TYR A 174 0.37 17.62 1.28
C TYR A 174 0.64 18.55 2.47
N ASP A 175 0.30 19.84 2.38
CA ASP A 175 0.47 20.78 3.49
C ASP A 175 -0.36 20.37 4.70
N ARG A 176 -1.62 19.97 4.46
CA ARG A 176 -2.50 19.49 5.52
C ARG A 176 -2.03 18.16 6.11
N ALA A 177 -1.58 17.24 5.25
CA ALA A 177 -0.98 15.97 5.71
C ALA A 177 0.25 16.22 6.60
N LYS A 178 1.06 17.24 6.30
CA LYS A 178 2.22 17.64 7.10
C LYS A 178 1.84 18.19 8.47
N GLU A 179 0.83 19.04 8.54
CA GLU A 179 0.31 19.55 9.82
C GLU A 179 -0.17 18.40 10.72
N LEU A 180 -0.96 17.49 10.15
CA LEU A 180 -1.48 16.32 10.88
C LEU A 180 -0.35 15.37 11.31
N PHE A 181 0.69 15.20 10.50
CA PHE A 181 1.87 14.43 10.87
C PHE A 181 2.60 15.03 12.08
N VAL A 182 2.80 16.34 12.10
CA VAL A 182 3.40 17.04 13.26
C VAL A 182 2.52 16.87 14.50
N GLN A 183 1.20 17.00 14.35
CA GLN A 183 0.24 16.79 15.43
C GLN A 183 0.30 15.35 15.98
N LEU A 184 0.35 14.35 15.10
CA LEU A 184 0.49 12.95 15.48
C LEU A 184 1.76 12.71 16.29
N LYS A 185 2.89 13.25 15.83
CA LYS A 185 4.18 13.13 16.52
C LYS A 185 4.14 13.76 17.91
N LEU A 186 3.64 14.99 18.02
CA LEU A 186 3.51 15.68 19.32
C LEU A 186 2.60 14.92 20.28
N ARG A 187 1.51 14.33 19.77
CA ARG A 187 0.59 13.56 20.61
C ARG A 187 1.21 12.26 21.12
N ILE A 188 1.91 11.52 20.26
CA ILE A 188 2.68 10.34 20.67
C ILE A 188 3.70 10.71 21.76
N GLU A 189 4.42 11.82 21.60
CA GLU A 189 5.39 12.30 22.59
C GLU A 189 4.73 12.68 23.92
N ALA A 190 3.58 13.37 23.88
CA ALA A 190 2.80 13.73 25.07
C ALA A 190 2.29 12.50 25.82
N ASP A 191 1.67 11.54 25.11
CA ASP A 191 1.16 10.31 25.72
C ASP A 191 2.32 9.45 26.26
N THR A 192 3.49 9.48 25.59
CA THR A 192 4.71 8.81 26.05
C THR A 192 5.23 9.39 27.37
N THR A 193 5.18 10.72 27.53
CA THR A 193 5.58 11.36 28.79
C THR A 193 4.56 11.10 29.89
N GLN A 194 3.26 11.17 29.57
CA GLN A 194 2.19 10.88 30.52
C GLN A 194 2.20 9.42 31.00
N ALA A 195 2.50 8.45 30.14
CA ALA A 195 2.62 7.04 30.53
C ALA A 195 3.77 6.81 31.53
N VAL A 196 4.88 7.55 31.38
CA VAL A 196 6.00 7.49 32.34
C VAL A 196 5.61 8.08 33.69
N ILE A 197 4.89 9.18 33.70
CA ILE A 197 4.51 9.89 34.93
C ILE A 197 3.43 9.11 35.70
N SER A 198 2.41 8.62 35.00
CA SER A 198 1.25 7.99 35.64
C SER A 198 1.53 6.58 36.18
N GLY A 199 2.58 5.92 35.69
CA GLY A 199 2.90 4.53 36.07
C GLY A 199 1.80 3.52 35.74
N ASN A 200 0.76 3.93 35.00
CA ASN A 200 -0.38 3.09 34.70
C ASN A 200 -0.07 2.16 33.53
N SER A 201 0.46 0.99 33.85
CA SER A 201 0.83 -0.04 32.87
C SER A 201 -0.36 -0.70 32.17
N GLN A 202 -1.59 -0.42 32.60
CA GLN A 202 -2.79 -1.04 32.04
C GLN A 202 -3.36 -0.34 30.81
N SER A 203 -2.95 0.91 30.53
CA SER A 203 -3.42 1.61 29.33
C SER A 203 -2.84 0.97 28.06
N LEU A 204 -3.64 0.92 26.99
CA LEU A 204 -3.21 0.37 25.70
C LEU A 204 -1.99 1.14 25.17
N GLU A 205 -2.01 2.46 25.33
CA GLU A 205 -0.91 3.36 24.97
C GLU A 205 0.36 3.00 25.73
N ALA A 206 0.28 2.79 27.06
CA ALA A 206 1.42 2.40 27.88
C ALA A 206 2.01 1.05 27.45
N ARG A 207 1.17 0.08 27.04
CA ARG A 207 1.61 -1.21 26.50
C ARG A 207 2.35 -1.05 25.16
N ILE A 208 1.79 -0.25 24.24
CA ILE A 208 2.40 0.02 22.94
C ILE A 208 3.74 0.75 23.11
N ILE A 209 3.78 1.79 23.94
CA ILE A 209 4.99 2.55 24.23
C ILE A 209 6.08 1.66 24.85
N SER A 210 5.71 0.80 25.80
CA SER A 210 6.64 -0.13 26.43
C SER A 210 7.22 -1.12 25.42
N ARG A 211 6.36 -1.66 24.53
CA ARG A 211 6.78 -2.57 23.45
C ARG A 211 7.69 -1.87 22.44
N ALA A 212 7.35 -0.65 22.02
CA ALA A 212 8.15 0.16 21.12
C ALA A 212 9.55 0.44 21.69
N ARG A 213 9.64 0.74 23.00
CA ARG A 213 10.93 0.92 23.69
C ARG A 213 11.73 -0.38 23.73
N ALA A 214 11.09 -1.49 24.07
CA ALA A 214 11.75 -2.80 24.10
C ALA A 214 12.28 -3.21 22.72
N GLU A 215 11.52 -2.97 21.65
CA GLU A 215 11.93 -3.25 20.27
C GLU A 215 13.11 -2.36 19.84
N LYS A 216 13.04 -1.06 20.15
CA LYS A 216 14.15 -0.12 19.90
C LYS A 216 15.43 -0.50 20.65
N GLN A 217 15.31 -0.95 21.91
CA GLN A 217 16.45 -1.44 22.69
C GLN A 217 17.04 -2.72 22.10
N ARG A 218 16.18 -3.65 21.64
CA ARG A 218 16.62 -4.88 20.96
C ARG A 218 17.36 -4.57 19.65
N GLU A 219 16.84 -3.64 18.85
CA GLU A 219 17.50 -3.21 17.60
C GLU A 219 18.86 -2.55 17.89
N ALA A 220 18.93 -1.67 18.89
CA ALA A 220 20.19 -1.05 19.32
C ALA A 220 21.21 -2.10 19.81
N ALA A 221 20.77 -3.10 20.57
CA ALA A 221 21.63 -4.19 21.03
C ALA A 221 22.15 -5.04 19.85
N LEU A 222 21.29 -5.41 18.91
CA LEU A 222 21.70 -6.14 17.70
C LEU A 222 22.70 -5.34 16.86
N ARG A 223 22.47 -4.03 16.72
CA ARG A 223 23.39 -3.12 16.02
C ARG A 223 24.74 -3.06 16.71
N ALA A 224 24.77 -2.95 18.04
CA ALA A 224 25.99 -2.94 18.84
C ALA A 224 26.78 -4.27 18.74
N MET A 225 26.09 -5.41 18.72
CA MET A 225 26.72 -6.72 18.50
C MET A 225 27.31 -6.86 17.09
N LYS A 226 26.65 -6.28 16.07
CA LYS A 226 27.16 -6.29 14.71
C LYS A 226 28.42 -5.41 14.57
N THR A 227 28.46 -4.25 15.22
CA THR A 227 29.66 -3.40 15.23
C THR A 227 30.83 -4.05 15.97
N PHE A 228 30.58 -4.82 17.04
CA PHE A 228 31.63 -5.51 17.78
C PHE A 228 32.30 -6.64 16.98
N ARG A 229 31.62 -7.21 15.96
CA ARG A 229 32.22 -8.19 15.05
C ARG A 229 33.09 -7.59 13.95
N VAL A 230 33.08 -6.26 13.78
CA VAL A 230 33.95 -5.53 12.83
C VAL A 230 35.03 -4.78 13.62
N VAL A 231 35.55 -5.37 14.70
CA VAL A 231 36.85 -4.96 15.20
C VAL A 231 37.86 -5.57 14.24
N ASP A 232 38.39 -4.74 13.34
CA ASP A 232 39.48 -5.04 12.42
C ASP A 232 40.51 -5.91 13.14
N HIS A 233 40.53 -7.21 12.84
CA HIS A 233 41.72 -7.99 13.08
C HIS A 233 42.78 -7.33 12.20
N PRO A 234 43.83 -6.72 12.79
CA PRO A 234 44.90 -6.13 12.00
C PRO A 234 45.33 -7.21 11.02
N PRO A 235 45.46 -6.89 9.71
CA PRO A 235 45.76 -7.89 8.70
C PRO A 235 46.98 -8.65 9.19
N MET A 236 46.79 -9.93 9.56
CA MET A 236 47.89 -10.76 9.96
C MET A 236 48.85 -10.72 8.78
N LYS A 237 50.04 -10.13 8.99
CA LYS A 237 51.14 -10.23 8.04
C LYS A 237 51.40 -11.72 7.86
N LEU A 238 50.76 -12.31 6.85
CA LEU A 238 51.06 -13.67 6.44
C LEU A 238 52.57 -13.67 6.14
N PRO A 239 53.35 -14.56 6.78
CA PRO A 239 54.76 -14.65 6.49
C PRO A 239 54.92 -14.87 4.98
N GLY A 240 55.74 -14.01 4.38
CA GLY A 240 55.87 -13.88 2.93
C GLY A 240 55.95 -15.24 2.25
N ARG A 241 54.93 -15.55 1.44
CA ARG A 241 54.93 -16.69 0.55
C ARG A 241 56.08 -16.48 -0.42
N GLN A 242 57.19 -17.18 -0.18
CA GLN A 242 58.33 -17.22 -1.09
C GLN A 242 57.79 -17.53 -2.50
N LYS A 243 58.08 -16.61 -3.44
CA LYS A 243 57.86 -16.80 -4.87
C LYS A 243 58.67 -18.02 -5.31
N MET A 244 58.04 -19.19 -5.32
CA MET A 244 58.51 -20.32 -6.11
C MET A 244 58.25 -19.98 -7.58
N GLY A 245 59.30 -20.14 -8.38
CA GLY A 245 59.49 -19.51 -9.68
C GLY A 245 58.38 -19.73 -10.69
N GLU A 246 58.18 -18.70 -11.51
CA GLU A 246 57.49 -18.77 -12.79
C GLU A 246 58.21 -19.76 -13.71
N PRO A 247 57.57 -20.85 -14.17
CA PRO A 247 58.04 -21.55 -15.35
C PRO A 247 57.62 -20.74 -16.58
N SER A 248 58.63 -20.14 -17.20
CA SER A 248 58.60 -19.67 -18.59
C SER A 248 58.04 -20.77 -19.49
N GLN A 249 56.83 -20.59 -20.01
CA GLN A 249 56.29 -21.35 -21.15
C GLN A 249 55.78 -20.33 -22.17
N ARG A 250 56.64 -20.08 -23.16
CA ARG A 250 56.51 -20.60 -24.53
C ARG A 250 55.29 -20.01 -25.25
N THR A 251 55.63 -18.97 -25.99
CA THR A 251 55.04 -18.64 -27.28
C THR A 251 54.79 -19.92 -28.10
N ASP A 252 53.55 -20.18 -28.43
CA ASP A 252 53.22 -20.89 -29.67
C ASP A 252 52.03 -20.19 -30.31
N GLY A 253 52.31 -19.58 -31.46
CA GLY A 253 51.32 -19.03 -32.34
C GLY A 253 50.46 -20.15 -32.92
N ARG A 254 49.18 -19.86 -33.11
CA ARG A 254 48.38 -20.57 -34.10
C ARG A 254 47.34 -19.65 -34.71
N GLU A 255 47.82 -18.96 -35.74
CA GLU A 255 47.13 -18.67 -36.97
C GLU A 255 46.18 -19.83 -37.37
N GLN A 256 44.88 -19.57 -37.52
CA GLN A 256 44.07 -20.28 -38.50
C GLN A 256 42.83 -19.49 -38.90
N GLN A 257 42.90 -19.04 -40.15
CA GLN A 257 41.81 -18.66 -41.03
C GLN A 257 40.75 -19.76 -41.15
N ARG A 258 39.52 -19.33 -41.45
CA ARG A 258 38.40 -19.97 -42.18
C ARG A 258 37.11 -19.46 -41.53
N SER A 259 36.05 -19.06 -42.22
CA SER A 259 35.74 -18.78 -43.62
C SER A 259 34.44 -17.99 -43.60
#